data_AF-A0A4R6J784-F1
#
_entry.id   AF-A0A4R6J784-F1
#
_cell.length_a   1.000
_cell.length_b   1.000
_cell.length_c   1.000
_cell.angle_alpha   90.00
_cell.angle_beta   90.00
_cell.angle_gamma   90.00
#
_symmetry.space_group_name_H-M   'P 1'
#
loop_
_entity.id
_entity.type
_entity.pdbx_description
1 polymer ?
#
loop_
_entity_poly.entity_id
_entity_poly.type
_entity_poly.pdbx_seq_one_letter_code
_entity_poly.pdbx_strand_id
1 'polypeptide(L)'
;MTPRPAPTTDDESAGYFLDAAAELIDAMFSTSLNERPRRLRRVHFPAALEWLRVEDVVEMARARHGEGASQKAFRNRWADKNSFVKAAIIHTMLYRDSPAANPALQVEHLAGVAAAASPSEAITGLCDGLLDLLQARPRSYLLHHIGALLDQYPELKAAVLTDIGLTRQPWYEGYAGLMQAFGLSLRQGWTVERLGLALQAMLDGFLLRSRLQYDEMEQFRQDASLFAETVVAFILGVVDADGTGESVAQAFDAAAANHQRDHS
;
A
#
# COMPACT_ATOMS: atom_id res chain seq x y z
N MET A 1 37.92 -13.96 23.42
CA MET A 1 37.21 -13.54 22.19
C MET A 1 36.17 -14.59 21.88
N THR A 2 34.90 -14.30 22.08
CA THR A 2 33.78 -15.17 21.71
C THR A 2 33.67 -15.21 20.18
N PRO A 3 33.52 -16.39 19.54
CA PRO A 3 33.38 -16.47 18.09
C PRO A 3 32.14 -15.70 17.64
N ARG A 4 32.27 -14.97 16.53
CA ARG A 4 31.14 -14.22 15.95
C ARG A 4 30.05 -15.22 15.55
N PRO A 5 28.78 -14.98 15.92
CA PRO A 5 27.68 -15.89 15.58
C PRO A 5 27.59 -16.11 14.07
N ALA A 6 27.05 -17.26 13.67
CA ALA A 6 26.85 -17.58 12.27
C ALA A 6 25.98 -16.49 11.60
N PRO A 7 26.31 -16.07 10.36
CA PRO A 7 25.47 -15.15 9.61
C PRO A 7 24.05 -15.69 9.48
N THR A 8 23.06 -14.82 9.68
CA THR A 8 21.63 -15.15 9.51
C THR A 8 20.97 -14.13 8.58
N THR A 9 19.78 -14.46 8.09
CA THR A 9 18.97 -13.56 7.26
C THR A 9 18.46 -12.33 8.01
N ASP A 10 18.58 -12.33 9.34
CA ASP A 10 18.09 -11.27 10.23
C ASP A 10 19.24 -10.53 10.94
N ASP A 11 20.50 -10.83 10.61
CA ASP A 11 21.63 -10.08 11.14
C ASP A 11 21.75 -8.68 10.50
N GLU A 12 22.40 -7.74 11.20
CA GLU A 12 22.54 -6.34 10.76
C GLU A 12 23.09 -6.21 9.33
N SER A 13 24.02 -7.08 8.95
CA SER A 13 24.62 -7.06 7.62
C SER A 13 23.78 -7.73 6.53
N ALA A 14 22.74 -8.48 6.90
CA ALA A 14 21.68 -8.86 5.95
C ALA A 14 20.92 -7.60 5.50
N GLY A 15 20.69 -6.66 6.42
CA GLY A 15 20.08 -5.36 6.17
C GLY A 15 20.74 -4.60 5.01
N TYR A 16 22.07 -4.58 4.95
CA TYR A 16 22.81 -3.90 3.87
C TYR A 16 22.43 -4.35 2.47
N PHE A 17 22.22 -5.65 2.28
CA PHE A 17 21.82 -6.21 0.98
C PHE A 17 20.33 -6.02 0.72
N LEU A 18 19.50 -6.09 1.76
CA LEU A 18 18.05 -5.88 1.66
C LEU A 18 17.71 -4.41 1.35
N ASP A 19 18.38 -3.45 1.98
CA ASP A 19 18.26 -2.02 1.70
C ASP A 19 18.69 -1.71 0.26
N ALA A 20 19.82 -2.27 -0.18
CA ALA A 20 20.28 -2.13 -1.57
C ALA A 20 19.26 -2.71 -2.58
N ALA A 21 18.60 -3.81 -2.25
CA ALA A 21 17.55 -4.36 -3.10
C ALA A 21 16.27 -3.51 -3.09
N ALA A 22 15.86 -2.98 -1.94
CA ALA A 22 14.70 -2.08 -1.85
C ALA A 22 14.87 -0.86 -2.76
N GLU A 23 16.07 -0.29 -2.79
CA GLU A 23 16.38 0.81 -3.70
C GLU A 23 16.38 0.42 -5.17
N LEU A 24 16.90 -0.76 -5.52
CA LEU A 24 16.83 -1.26 -6.89
C LEU A 24 15.38 -1.50 -7.33
N ILE A 25 14.53 -1.97 -6.41
CA ILE A 25 13.08 -2.13 -6.60
C ILE A 25 12.43 -0.78 -6.85
N ASP A 26 12.69 0.21 -6.00
CA ASP A 26 12.15 1.56 -6.19
C ASP A 26 12.61 2.18 -7.51
N ALA A 27 13.90 2.07 -7.84
CA ALA A 27 14.46 2.59 -9.08
C ALA A 27 13.80 1.96 -10.31
N MET A 28 13.52 0.65 -10.30
CA MET A 28 12.81 0.00 -11.40
C MET A 28 11.39 0.56 -11.57
N PHE A 29 10.69 0.86 -10.48
CA PHE A 29 9.31 1.36 -10.55
C PHE A 29 9.20 2.88 -10.76
N SER A 30 10.29 3.64 -10.62
CA SER A 30 10.34 5.08 -10.93
C SER A 30 10.02 5.35 -12.40
N THR A 31 9.32 6.45 -12.66
CA THR A 31 8.96 6.96 -13.99
C THR A 31 10.18 7.56 -14.71
N SER A 32 11.18 8.03 -13.98
CA SER A 32 12.38 8.67 -14.53
C SER A 32 13.43 7.61 -14.90
N LEU A 33 13.62 7.38 -16.21
CA LEU A 33 14.70 6.52 -16.71
C LEU A 33 16.10 7.01 -16.28
N ASN A 34 16.25 8.32 -16.03
CA ASN A 34 17.53 8.90 -15.63
C ASN A 34 17.90 8.59 -14.18
N GLU A 35 16.90 8.43 -13.30
CA GLU A 35 17.10 8.02 -11.90
C GLU A 35 17.47 6.53 -11.77
N ARG A 36 17.24 5.73 -12.83
CA ARG A 36 17.62 4.33 -12.83
C ARG A 36 19.13 4.14 -12.94
N PRO A 37 19.72 3.19 -12.21
CA PRO A 37 21.06 2.67 -12.49
C PRO A 37 21.23 2.36 -13.98
N ARG A 38 22.40 2.68 -14.55
CA ARG A 38 22.69 2.63 -16.00
C ARG A 38 22.20 1.35 -16.69
N ARG A 39 22.29 0.21 -16.01
CA ARG A 39 21.87 -1.07 -16.57
C ARG A 39 20.34 -1.25 -16.59
N LEU A 40 19.63 -0.83 -15.55
CA LEU A 40 18.17 -0.91 -15.49
C LEU A 40 17.50 -0.06 -16.58
N ARG A 41 18.19 0.96 -17.11
CA ARG A 41 17.75 1.74 -18.28
C ARG A 41 17.56 0.90 -19.55
N ARG A 42 18.20 -0.27 -19.65
CA ARG A 42 18.13 -1.16 -20.84
C ARG A 42 17.03 -2.22 -20.74
N VAL A 43 16.32 -2.29 -19.63
CA VAL A 43 15.27 -3.29 -19.39
C VAL A 43 13.92 -2.68 -19.77
N HIS A 44 13.27 -3.24 -20.80
CA HIS A 44 12.02 -2.69 -21.34
C HIS A 44 10.76 -3.41 -20.80
N PHE A 45 10.78 -4.74 -20.69
CA PHE A 45 9.66 -5.55 -20.18
C PHE A 45 10.17 -6.79 -19.44
N PRO A 46 10.56 -6.68 -18.17
CA PRO A 46 11.06 -7.84 -17.44
C PRO A 46 9.91 -8.65 -16.84
N ALA A 47 10.06 -9.98 -16.79
CA ALA A 47 9.29 -10.79 -15.86
C ALA A 47 9.56 -10.31 -14.42
N ALA A 48 8.58 -10.45 -13.54
CA ALA A 48 8.60 -9.80 -12.22
C ALA A 48 9.90 -10.13 -11.46
N LEU A 49 10.71 -9.09 -11.22
CA LEU A 49 11.95 -9.12 -10.43
C LEU A 49 13.09 -10.02 -10.96
N GLU A 50 12.96 -10.66 -12.13
CA GLU A 50 14.08 -11.41 -12.74
C GLU A 50 15.30 -10.51 -13.01
N TRP A 51 15.02 -9.24 -13.28
CA TRP A 51 15.99 -8.17 -13.51
C TRP A 51 16.85 -7.83 -12.27
N LEU A 52 16.41 -8.18 -11.05
CA LEU A 52 17.15 -7.94 -9.82
C LEU A 52 18.33 -8.92 -9.75
N ARG A 53 19.55 -8.42 -9.89
CA ARG A 53 20.76 -9.24 -9.90
C ARG A 53 21.49 -9.13 -8.57
N VAL A 54 22.01 -10.26 -8.09
CA VAL A 54 22.78 -10.33 -6.85
C VAL A 54 24.04 -9.46 -6.96
N GLU A 55 24.64 -9.41 -8.14
CA GLU A 55 25.86 -8.62 -8.39
C GLU A 55 25.63 -7.13 -8.13
N ASP A 56 24.50 -6.58 -8.55
CA ASP A 56 24.17 -5.15 -8.31
C ASP A 56 23.90 -4.87 -6.85
N VAL A 57 23.17 -5.78 -6.19
CA VAL A 57 22.89 -5.67 -4.76
C VAL A 57 24.20 -5.65 -3.98
N VAL A 58 25.12 -6.56 -4.29
CA VAL A 58 26.43 -6.64 -3.64
C VAL A 58 27.27 -5.42 -3.97
N GLU A 59 27.26 -4.92 -5.20
CA GLU A 59 27.97 -3.70 -5.61
C GLU A 59 27.45 -2.49 -4.82
N MET A 60 26.14 -2.28 -4.76
CA MET A 60 25.51 -1.19 -4.03
C MET A 60 25.74 -1.28 -2.53
N ALA A 61 25.57 -2.47 -1.93
CA ALA A 61 25.84 -2.69 -0.52
C ALA A 61 27.32 -2.42 -0.19
N ARG A 62 28.25 -2.86 -1.04
CA ARG A 62 29.69 -2.60 -0.89
C ARG A 62 30.03 -1.12 -1.00
N ALA A 63 29.42 -0.40 -1.93
CA ALA A 63 29.66 1.03 -2.10
C ALA A 63 29.34 1.84 -0.83
N ARG A 64 28.43 1.35 0.01
CA ARG A 64 27.99 2.02 1.25
C ARG A 64 28.63 1.49 2.52
N HIS A 65 28.73 0.17 2.63
CA HIS A 65 29.14 -0.51 3.86
C HIS A 65 30.54 -1.14 3.77
N GLY A 66 31.25 -0.89 2.67
CA GLY A 66 32.63 -1.32 2.45
C GLY A 66 32.77 -2.82 2.18
N GLU A 67 33.99 -3.34 2.31
CA GLU A 67 34.34 -4.72 1.95
C GLU A 67 33.58 -5.81 2.75
N GLY A 68 32.97 -5.43 3.88
CA GLY A 68 32.10 -6.31 4.67
C GLY A 68 30.88 -6.81 3.87
N ALA A 69 30.38 -6.01 2.92
CA ALA A 69 29.31 -6.38 1.99
C ALA A 69 29.88 -7.04 0.73
N SER A 70 30.45 -8.24 0.89
CA SER A 70 31.04 -9.01 -0.21
C SER A 70 30.09 -10.07 -0.77
N GLN A 71 30.42 -10.60 -1.96
CA GLN A 71 29.70 -11.73 -2.56
C GLN A 71 29.68 -12.96 -1.64
N LYS A 72 30.78 -13.18 -0.90
CA LYS A 72 30.87 -14.26 0.09
C LYS A 72 29.93 -14.01 1.26
N ALA A 73 29.89 -12.78 1.77
CA ALA A 73 28.97 -12.41 2.84
C ALA A 73 27.50 -12.58 2.43
N PHE A 74 27.15 -12.24 1.18
CA PHE A 74 25.82 -12.48 0.63
C PHE A 74 25.47 -13.98 0.59
N ARG A 75 26.34 -14.81 0.00
CA ARG A 75 26.08 -16.27 -0.15
C ARG A 75 26.03 -17.02 1.18
N ASN A 76 26.65 -16.49 2.22
CA ASN A 76 26.54 -17.05 3.57
C ASN A 76 25.15 -16.86 4.20
N ARG A 77 24.31 -15.98 3.66
CA ARG A 77 22.96 -15.67 4.18
C ARG A 77 21.85 -16.30 3.37
N TRP A 78 21.97 -16.23 2.04
CA TRP A 78 20.98 -16.81 1.13
C TRP A 78 21.64 -17.89 0.28
N ALA A 79 21.08 -19.10 0.37
CA ALA A 79 21.56 -20.26 -0.38
C ALA A 79 21.35 -20.09 -1.89
N ASP A 80 20.34 -19.32 -2.29
CA ASP A 80 19.94 -19.13 -3.67
C ASP A 80 19.32 -17.72 -3.90
N LYS A 81 19.18 -17.35 -5.18
CA LYS A 81 18.62 -16.04 -5.57
C LYS A 81 17.16 -15.91 -5.15
N ASN A 82 16.36 -16.96 -5.24
CA ASN A 82 14.91 -16.87 -4.98
C ASN A 82 14.62 -16.63 -3.50
N SER A 83 15.34 -17.29 -2.60
CA SER A 83 15.24 -17.02 -1.16
C SER A 83 15.60 -15.57 -0.83
N PHE A 84 16.63 -15.00 -1.48
CA PHE A 84 16.94 -13.58 -1.36
C PHE A 84 15.85 -12.67 -1.92
N VAL A 85 15.33 -12.93 -3.12
CA VAL A 85 14.29 -12.08 -3.74
C VAL A 85 13.03 -12.04 -2.89
N LYS A 86 12.60 -13.18 -2.32
CA LYS A 86 11.48 -13.22 -1.37
C LYS A 86 11.72 -12.31 -0.17
N ALA A 87 12.91 -12.38 0.43
CA ALA A 87 13.29 -11.54 1.57
C ALA A 87 13.33 -10.05 1.21
N ALA A 88 13.85 -9.71 0.02
CA ALA A 88 13.89 -8.34 -0.48
C ALA A 88 12.49 -7.76 -0.72
N ILE A 89 11.56 -8.54 -1.30
CA ILE A 89 10.16 -8.13 -1.46
C ILE A 89 9.54 -7.82 -0.10
N ILE A 90 9.67 -8.74 0.85
CA ILE A 90 9.12 -8.57 2.21
C ILE A 90 9.74 -7.33 2.86
N HIS A 91 11.07 -7.19 2.83
CA HIS A 91 11.76 -6.04 3.40
C HIS A 91 11.27 -4.70 2.83
N THR A 92 11.12 -4.64 1.51
CA THR A 92 10.67 -3.44 0.78
C THR A 92 9.21 -3.11 1.09
N MET A 93 8.33 -4.12 1.06
CA MET A 93 6.90 -3.96 1.37
C MET A 93 6.65 -3.53 2.80
N LEU A 94 7.48 -4.02 3.73
CA LEU A 94 7.42 -3.67 5.15
C LEU A 94 8.06 -2.33 5.47
N TYR A 95 8.57 -1.60 4.47
CA TYR A 95 9.26 -0.34 4.65
C TYR A 95 10.41 -0.42 5.68
N ARG A 96 11.06 -1.59 5.82
CA ARG A 96 12.10 -1.78 6.85
C ARG A 96 13.33 -0.91 6.59
N ASP A 97 13.60 -0.62 5.33
CA ASP A 97 14.63 0.32 4.88
C ASP A 97 14.23 1.79 5.06
N SER A 98 12.92 2.10 5.15
CA SER A 98 12.42 3.47 5.36
C SER A 98 11.15 3.49 6.22
N PRO A 99 11.24 3.21 7.54
CA PRO A 99 10.06 3.03 8.39
C PRO A 99 9.13 4.25 8.44
N ALA A 100 9.69 5.46 8.37
CA ALA A 100 8.94 6.71 8.36
C ALA A 100 8.12 6.92 7.07
N ALA A 101 8.41 6.17 6.00
CA ALA A 101 7.66 6.23 4.75
C ALA A 101 6.47 5.25 4.73
N ASN A 102 6.24 4.48 5.80
CA ASN A 102 5.16 3.51 5.86
C ASN A 102 3.77 4.20 5.86
N PRO A 103 2.90 3.95 4.86
CA PRO A 103 1.57 4.53 4.78
C PRO A 103 0.66 4.15 5.96
N ALA A 104 0.94 3.04 6.65
CA ALA A 104 0.20 2.65 7.85
C ALA A 104 0.29 3.69 8.98
N LEU A 105 1.32 4.55 8.97
CA LEU A 105 1.45 5.65 9.94
C LEU A 105 0.34 6.70 9.77
N GLN A 106 -0.26 6.83 8.57
CA GLN A 106 -1.33 7.80 8.31
C GLN A 106 -2.62 7.51 9.10
N VAL A 107 -2.73 6.35 9.74
CA VAL A 107 -3.86 6.02 10.62
C VAL A 107 -4.04 7.02 11.76
N GLU A 108 -2.95 7.65 12.22
CA GLU A 108 -2.98 8.63 13.31
C GLU A 108 -3.80 9.88 12.96
N HIS A 109 -3.91 10.19 11.67
CA HIS A 109 -4.69 11.33 11.17
C HIS A 109 -6.20 11.12 11.26
N LEU A 110 -6.69 9.87 11.42
CA LEU A 110 -8.12 9.61 11.59
C LEU A 110 -8.69 10.31 12.83
N ALA A 111 -7.93 10.42 13.92
CA ALA A 111 -8.37 11.14 15.10
C ALA A 111 -8.65 12.63 14.82
N GLY A 112 -7.89 13.24 13.90
CA GLY A 112 -8.10 14.61 13.46
C GLY A 112 -9.41 14.81 12.71
N VAL A 113 -9.87 13.79 11.96
CA VAL A 113 -11.15 13.82 11.23
C VAL A 113 -12.33 13.93 12.21
N ALA A 114 -12.30 13.18 13.32
CA ALA A 114 -13.35 13.21 14.33
C ALA A 114 -13.50 14.59 15.02
N ALA A 115 -12.39 15.32 15.14
CA ALA A 115 -12.34 16.63 15.79
C ALA A 115 -12.47 17.82 14.82
N ALA A 116 -12.54 17.56 13.51
CA ALA A 116 -12.57 18.60 12.49
C ALA A 116 -13.89 19.37 12.49
N ALA A 117 -13.82 20.68 12.24
CA ALA A 117 -15.00 21.51 12.04
C ALA A 117 -15.79 21.12 10.77
N SER A 118 -15.08 20.62 9.76
CA SER A 118 -15.62 20.09 8.51
C SER A 118 -15.10 18.66 8.29
N PRO A 119 -15.87 17.62 8.66
CA PRO A 119 -15.46 16.23 8.48
C PRO A 119 -15.18 15.87 7.02
N SER A 120 -15.94 16.43 6.07
CA SER A 120 -15.73 16.19 4.64
C SER A 120 -14.38 16.72 4.16
N GLU A 121 -14.01 17.95 4.52
CA GLU A 121 -12.69 18.51 4.18
C GLU A 121 -11.55 17.69 4.81
N ALA A 122 -11.73 17.21 6.04
CA ALA A 122 -10.72 16.38 6.71
C ALA A 122 -10.58 15.01 6.04
N ILE A 123 -11.68 14.38 5.61
CA ILE A 123 -11.65 13.14 4.83
C ILE A 123 -10.95 13.39 3.49
N THR A 124 -11.27 14.48 2.80
CA THR A 124 -10.61 14.84 1.54
C THR A 124 -9.11 14.99 1.71
N GLY A 125 -8.66 15.77 2.70
CA GLY A 125 -7.24 15.93 2.99
C GLY A 125 -6.54 14.61 3.32
N LEU A 126 -7.18 13.71 4.05
CA LEU A 126 -6.64 12.38 4.35
C LEU A 126 -6.54 11.50 3.09
N CYS A 127 -7.59 11.45 2.29
CA CYS A 127 -7.64 10.67 1.05
C CYS A 127 -6.58 11.14 0.05
N ASP A 128 -6.51 12.45 -0.19
CA ASP A 128 -5.54 13.05 -1.10
C ASP A 128 -4.11 12.88 -0.59
N GLY A 129 -3.86 13.15 0.69
CA GLY A 129 -2.54 12.97 1.29
C GLY A 129 -2.05 11.52 1.24
N LEU A 130 -2.93 10.55 1.49
CA LEU A 130 -2.60 9.14 1.38
C LEU A 130 -2.31 8.73 -0.07
N LEU A 131 -3.11 9.22 -1.02
CA LEU A 131 -2.90 8.94 -2.43
C LEU A 131 -1.57 9.55 -2.93
N ASP A 132 -1.26 10.79 -2.56
CA ASP A 132 0.03 11.43 -2.87
C ASP A 132 1.21 10.66 -2.29
N LEU A 133 1.12 10.27 -1.03
CA LEU A 133 2.15 9.49 -0.36
C LEU A 133 2.41 8.19 -1.11
N LEU A 134 1.35 7.49 -1.55
CA LEU A 134 1.48 6.23 -2.27
C LEU A 134 2.02 6.43 -3.70
N GLN A 135 1.56 7.46 -4.41
CA GLN A 135 2.02 7.78 -5.76
C GLN A 135 3.50 8.19 -5.80
N ALA A 136 3.94 8.95 -4.79
CA ALA A 136 5.33 9.36 -4.64
C ALA A 136 6.29 8.18 -4.35
N ARG A 137 5.77 6.98 -4.07
CA ARG A 137 6.56 5.81 -3.64
C ARG A 137 6.45 4.69 -4.68
N PRO A 138 7.51 4.44 -5.48
CA PRO A 138 7.46 3.42 -6.52
C PRO A 138 7.12 2.00 -6.00
N ARG A 139 7.53 1.65 -4.77
CA ARG A 139 7.16 0.38 -4.13
C ARG A 139 5.67 0.18 -3.87
N SER A 140 4.83 1.22 -3.81
CA SER A 140 3.37 1.06 -3.65
C SER A 140 2.76 0.26 -4.80
N TYR A 141 3.45 0.20 -5.94
CA TYR A 141 3.04 -0.57 -7.10
C TYR A 141 3.56 -2.01 -7.11
N LEU A 142 4.42 -2.41 -6.17
CA LEU A 142 5.07 -3.72 -6.18
C LEU A 142 4.04 -4.86 -6.17
N LEU A 143 2.98 -4.74 -5.35
CA LEU A 143 1.88 -5.71 -5.31
C LEU A 143 1.16 -5.86 -6.65
N HIS A 144 0.95 -4.75 -7.38
CA HIS A 144 0.35 -4.78 -8.72
C HIS A 144 1.21 -5.56 -9.73
N HIS A 145 2.52 -5.65 -9.51
CA HIS A 145 3.43 -6.38 -10.41
C HIS A 145 3.61 -7.85 -10.02
N ILE A 146 3.56 -8.19 -8.74
CA ILE A 146 3.82 -9.56 -8.26
C ILE A 146 2.54 -10.35 -7.94
N GLY A 147 1.38 -9.68 -7.83
CA GLY A 147 0.13 -10.29 -7.36
C GLY A 147 -0.27 -11.56 -8.11
N ALA A 148 -0.20 -11.55 -9.45
CA ALA A 148 -0.52 -12.70 -10.29
C ALA A 148 0.44 -13.89 -10.11
N LEU A 149 1.61 -13.67 -9.52
CA LEU A 149 2.62 -14.69 -9.29
C LEU A 149 2.56 -15.27 -7.87
N LEU A 150 1.87 -14.62 -6.93
CA LEU A 150 1.89 -15.01 -5.51
C LEU A 150 1.38 -16.44 -5.28
N ASP A 151 0.46 -16.95 -6.11
CA ASP A 151 -0.02 -18.34 -6.03
C ASP A 151 1.08 -19.37 -6.33
N GLN A 152 2.10 -18.98 -7.09
CA GLN A 152 3.27 -19.83 -7.37
C GLN A 152 4.28 -19.81 -6.22
N TYR A 153 4.13 -18.89 -5.26
CA TYR A 153 5.03 -18.71 -4.12
C TYR A 153 4.23 -18.63 -2.79
N PRO A 154 3.67 -19.76 -2.30
CA PRO A 154 2.76 -19.76 -1.15
C PRO A 154 3.34 -19.13 0.13
N GLU A 155 4.64 -19.32 0.40
CA GLU A 155 5.31 -18.72 1.55
C GLU A 155 5.37 -17.19 1.46
N LEU A 156 5.66 -16.65 0.26
CA LEU A 156 5.68 -15.21 0.03
C LEU A 156 4.27 -14.63 0.14
N LYS A 157 3.28 -15.32 -0.46
CA LYS A 157 1.87 -14.96 -0.34
C LYS A 157 1.44 -14.90 1.13
N ALA A 158 1.78 -15.92 1.92
CA ALA A 158 1.45 -15.95 3.34
C ALA A 158 2.08 -14.77 4.09
N ALA A 159 3.38 -14.49 3.88
CA ALA A 159 4.07 -13.38 4.52
C ALA A 159 3.43 -12.02 4.17
N VAL A 160 3.11 -11.80 2.89
CA VAL A 160 2.40 -10.60 2.41
C VAL A 160 1.03 -10.46 3.05
N LEU A 161 0.23 -11.54 3.09
CA LEU A 161 -1.11 -11.50 3.68
C LEU A 161 -1.08 -11.29 5.19
N THR A 162 -0.12 -11.88 5.90
CA THR A 162 0.10 -11.63 7.33
C THR A 162 0.37 -10.16 7.58
N ASP A 163 1.26 -9.54 6.80
CA ASP A 163 1.57 -8.13 6.94
C ASP A 163 0.37 -7.21 6.61
N ILE A 164 -0.32 -7.48 5.50
CA ILE A 164 -1.55 -6.77 5.16
C ILE A 164 -2.57 -6.87 6.31
N GLY A 165 -2.67 -8.03 6.95
CA GLY A 165 -3.51 -8.20 8.14
C GLY A 165 -3.08 -7.32 9.32
N LEU A 166 -1.79 -7.31 9.65
CA LEU A 166 -1.23 -6.50 10.74
C LEU A 166 -1.41 -5.00 10.52
N THR A 167 -1.23 -4.54 9.29
CA THR A 167 -1.37 -3.12 8.93
C THR A 167 -2.82 -2.68 8.85
N ARG A 168 -3.78 -3.57 8.53
CA ARG A 168 -5.22 -3.25 8.46
C ARG A 168 -5.87 -3.01 9.82
N GLN A 169 -5.46 -3.76 10.85
CA GLN A 169 -6.15 -3.73 12.14
C GLN A 169 -6.26 -2.32 12.75
N PRO A 170 -5.18 -1.50 12.80
CA PRO A 170 -5.27 -0.12 13.28
C PRO A 170 -6.24 0.75 12.47
N TRP A 171 -6.33 0.55 11.15
CA TRP A 171 -7.27 1.28 10.31
C TRP A 171 -8.72 0.93 10.65
N TYR A 172 -9.01 -0.35 10.87
CA TYR A 172 -10.35 -0.78 11.27
C TYR A 172 -10.75 -0.19 12.62
N GLU A 173 -9.84 -0.20 13.59
CA GLU A 173 -10.07 0.44 14.89
C GLU A 173 -10.31 1.95 14.73
N GLY A 174 -9.54 2.63 13.88
CA GLY A 174 -9.75 4.04 13.56
C GLY A 174 -11.10 4.32 12.90
N TYR A 175 -11.53 3.51 11.94
CA TYR A 175 -12.85 3.63 11.31
C TYR A 175 -13.98 3.38 12.31
N ALA A 176 -13.86 2.39 13.19
CA ALA A 176 -14.83 2.14 14.25
C ALA A 176 -14.91 3.35 15.22
N GLY A 177 -13.76 3.92 15.58
CA GLY A 177 -13.69 5.14 16.40
C GLY A 177 -14.39 6.33 15.74
N LEU A 178 -14.22 6.52 14.42
CA LEU A 178 -14.92 7.57 13.68
C LEU A 178 -16.43 7.37 13.66
N MET A 179 -16.89 6.15 13.38
CA MET A 179 -18.33 5.83 13.41
C MET A 179 -18.91 6.12 14.79
N GLN A 180 -18.21 5.73 15.85
CA GLN A 180 -18.64 6.01 17.22
C GLN A 180 -18.66 7.52 17.52
N ALA A 181 -17.64 8.27 17.11
CA ALA A 181 -17.54 9.71 17.36
C ALA A 181 -18.68 10.49 16.69
N PHE A 182 -19.10 10.06 15.51
CA PHE A 182 -20.22 10.67 14.78
C PHE A 182 -21.59 10.06 15.12
N GLY A 183 -21.65 9.05 15.99
CA GLY A 183 -22.90 8.35 16.33
C GLY A 183 -23.52 7.60 15.15
N LEU A 184 -22.70 7.18 14.18
CA LEU A 184 -23.12 6.52 12.96
C LEU A 184 -23.19 5.01 13.16
N SER A 185 -24.19 4.39 12.54
CA SER A 185 -24.30 2.93 12.41
C SER A 185 -24.10 2.52 10.96
N LEU A 186 -23.65 1.28 10.73
CA LEU A 186 -23.57 0.73 9.38
C LEU A 186 -24.87 0.02 9.01
N ARG A 187 -25.24 0.11 7.72
CA ARG A 187 -26.40 -0.61 7.15
C ARG A 187 -26.26 -2.12 7.30
N GLN A 188 -27.40 -2.81 7.24
CA GLN A 188 -27.43 -4.26 7.40
C GLN A 188 -26.46 -4.98 6.42
N GLY A 189 -25.64 -5.88 6.97
CA GLY A 189 -24.65 -6.64 6.22
C GLY A 189 -23.30 -5.94 6.04
N TRP A 190 -23.16 -4.68 6.46
CA TRP A 190 -21.86 -4.02 6.54
C TRP A 190 -21.24 -4.19 7.93
N THR A 191 -19.92 -4.37 7.93
CA THR A 191 -19.08 -4.37 9.14
C THR A 191 -17.92 -3.41 8.90
N VAL A 192 -17.21 -3.04 9.96
CA VAL A 192 -16.04 -2.15 9.86
C VAL A 192 -14.96 -2.77 8.97
N GLU A 193 -14.78 -4.09 9.02
CA GLU A 193 -13.83 -4.82 8.17
C GLU A 193 -14.25 -4.78 6.70
N ARG A 194 -15.54 -4.93 6.41
CA ARG A 194 -16.05 -4.81 5.02
C ARG A 194 -15.88 -3.39 4.49
N LEU A 195 -16.16 -2.39 5.32
CA LEU A 195 -15.90 -0.98 5.02
C LEU A 195 -14.43 -0.76 4.70
N GLY A 196 -13.52 -1.19 5.59
CA GLY A 196 -12.09 -1.00 5.40
C GLY A 196 -11.53 -1.73 4.17
N LEU A 197 -12.00 -2.95 3.89
CA LEU A 197 -11.64 -3.67 2.66
C LEU A 197 -12.11 -2.93 1.40
N ALA A 198 -13.33 -2.39 1.40
CA ALA A 198 -13.85 -1.62 0.28
C ALA A 198 -13.05 -0.34 0.05
N LEU A 199 -12.75 0.41 1.11
CA LEU A 199 -11.93 1.62 1.04
C LEU A 199 -10.51 1.32 0.53
N GLN A 200 -9.90 0.22 0.99
CA GLN A 200 -8.60 -0.21 0.47
C GLN A 200 -8.68 -0.59 -1.02
N ALA A 201 -9.69 -1.35 -1.43
CA ALA A 201 -9.86 -1.73 -2.83
C ALA A 201 -10.07 -0.51 -3.74
N MET A 202 -10.80 0.51 -3.25
CA MET A 202 -10.91 1.79 -3.94
C MET A 202 -9.54 2.45 -4.06
N LEU A 203 -8.80 2.61 -2.95
CA LEU A 203 -7.47 3.21 -2.95
C LEU A 203 -6.50 2.50 -3.91
N ASP A 204 -6.46 1.18 -3.90
CA ASP A 204 -5.63 0.37 -4.80
C ASP A 204 -6.02 0.63 -6.28
N GLY A 205 -7.32 0.68 -6.57
CA GLY A 205 -7.84 0.99 -7.90
C GLY A 205 -7.48 2.39 -8.37
N PHE A 206 -7.64 3.40 -7.52
CA PHE A 206 -7.27 4.79 -7.80
C PHE A 206 -5.75 4.95 -7.97
N LEU A 207 -4.96 4.28 -7.14
CA LEU A 207 -3.51 4.27 -7.24
C LEU A 207 -3.05 3.67 -8.58
N LEU A 208 -3.61 2.52 -8.97
CA LEU A 208 -3.31 1.90 -10.25
C LEU A 208 -3.71 2.79 -11.43
N ARG A 209 -4.92 3.37 -11.40
CA ARG A 209 -5.42 4.27 -12.44
C ARG A 209 -4.57 5.53 -12.56
N SER A 210 -4.13 6.11 -11.45
CA SER A 210 -3.24 7.29 -11.44
C SER A 210 -1.90 7.02 -12.12
N ARG A 211 -1.45 5.75 -12.16
CA ARG A 211 -0.25 5.35 -12.91
C ARG A 211 -0.50 5.14 -14.41
N LEU A 212 -1.70 4.71 -14.80
CA LEU A 212 -2.04 4.37 -16.18
C LEU A 212 -2.63 5.55 -16.96
N GLN A 213 -3.38 6.41 -16.29
CA GLN A 213 -4.16 7.53 -16.85
C GLN A 213 -3.84 8.82 -16.07
N TYR A 214 -2.55 9.10 -15.85
CA TYR A 214 -2.11 10.19 -14.96
C TYR A 214 -2.79 11.52 -15.27
N ASP A 215 -2.73 12.00 -16.52
CA ASP A 215 -3.26 13.32 -16.90
C ASP A 215 -4.78 13.42 -16.64
N GLU A 216 -5.52 12.35 -16.91
CA GLU A 216 -6.97 12.28 -16.69
C GLU A 216 -7.29 12.25 -15.18
N MET A 217 -6.58 11.43 -14.41
CA MET A 217 -6.77 11.33 -12.96
C MET A 217 -6.41 12.65 -12.25
N GLU A 218 -5.38 13.35 -12.71
CA GLU A 218 -4.98 14.65 -12.17
C GLU A 218 -6.01 15.74 -12.51
N GLN A 219 -6.57 15.73 -13.72
CA GLN A 219 -7.67 16.63 -14.08
C GLN A 219 -8.88 16.46 -13.14
N PHE A 220 -9.27 15.22 -12.85
CA PHE A 220 -10.37 14.90 -11.94
C PHE A 220 -10.04 15.09 -10.45
N ARG A 221 -8.89 15.69 -10.14
CA ARG A 221 -8.49 16.02 -8.77
C ARG A 221 -8.49 17.52 -8.48
N GLN A 222 -8.32 18.37 -9.50
CA GLN A 222 -8.09 19.81 -9.33
C GLN A 222 -9.30 20.59 -8.80
N ASP A 223 -10.52 20.21 -9.17
CA ASP A 223 -11.74 20.92 -8.75
C ASP A 223 -12.37 20.29 -7.50
N ALA A 224 -12.57 18.97 -7.54
CA ALA A 224 -12.99 18.14 -6.42
C ALA A 224 -12.28 16.80 -6.55
N SER A 225 -11.65 16.32 -5.49
CA SER A 225 -10.91 15.06 -5.54
C SER A 225 -11.86 13.90 -5.81
N LEU A 226 -11.83 13.36 -7.03
CA LEU A 226 -12.67 12.22 -7.42
C LEU A 226 -12.53 11.05 -6.45
N PHE A 227 -11.31 10.79 -5.95
CA PHE A 227 -11.09 9.74 -4.96
C PHE A 227 -11.81 10.06 -3.64
N ALA A 228 -11.58 11.25 -3.08
CA ALA A 228 -12.22 11.65 -1.83
C ALA A 228 -13.75 11.68 -1.93
N GLU A 229 -14.29 12.26 -3.00
CA GLU A 229 -15.73 12.31 -3.26
C GLU A 229 -16.33 10.90 -3.40
N THR A 230 -15.62 9.99 -4.07
CA THR A 230 -16.05 8.58 -4.17
C THR A 230 -16.08 7.92 -2.79
N VAL A 231 -15.07 8.18 -1.94
CA VAL A 231 -15.02 7.68 -0.57
C VAL A 231 -16.17 8.24 0.28
N VAL A 232 -16.43 9.54 0.22
CA VAL A 232 -17.54 10.19 0.94
C VAL A 232 -18.89 9.64 0.48
N ALA A 233 -19.13 9.59 -0.84
CA ALA A 233 -20.37 9.06 -1.40
C ALA A 233 -20.58 7.58 -1.01
N PHE A 234 -19.53 6.78 -1.02
CA PHE A 234 -19.58 5.40 -0.58
C PHE A 234 -19.90 5.27 0.91
N ILE A 235 -19.22 6.03 1.78
CA ILE A 235 -19.48 6.04 3.22
C ILE A 235 -20.95 6.41 3.50
N LEU A 236 -21.44 7.48 2.87
CA LEU A 236 -22.85 7.89 2.98
C LEU A 236 -23.81 6.79 2.53
N GLY A 237 -23.45 6.03 1.49
CA GLY A 237 -24.25 4.90 1.01
C GLY A 237 -24.33 3.73 1.99
N VAL A 238 -23.25 3.44 2.73
CA VAL A 238 -23.18 2.28 3.65
C VAL A 238 -23.53 2.61 5.10
N VAL A 239 -23.59 3.88 5.46
CA VAL A 239 -24.04 4.36 6.78
C VAL A 239 -25.57 4.38 6.84
N ASP A 240 -26.10 3.93 7.98
CA ASP A 240 -27.50 4.02 8.35
C ASP A 240 -27.73 5.24 9.25
N ALA A 241 -27.73 6.43 8.62
CA ALA A 241 -27.86 7.69 9.33
C ALA A 241 -29.26 7.88 9.96
N ASP A 242 -30.28 7.28 9.36
CA ASP A 242 -31.68 7.39 9.78
C ASP A 242 -32.11 6.26 10.73
N GLY A 243 -31.23 5.29 10.98
CA GLY A 243 -31.50 4.14 11.86
C GLY A 243 -32.59 3.21 11.33
N THR A 244 -32.71 3.06 10.01
CA THR A 244 -33.76 2.24 9.39
C THR A 244 -33.53 0.75 9.56
N GLY A 245 -32.28 0.33 9.80
CA GLY A 245 -31.87 -1.06 9.86
C GLY A 245 -31.88 -1.76 8.49
N GLU A 246 -32.01 -1.00 7.41
CA GLU A 246 -32.07 -1.53 6.04
C GLU A 246 -30.68 -1.82 5.47
N SER A 247 -30.62 -2.76 4.53
CA SER A 247 -29.46 -2.94 3.67
C SER A 247 -29.34 -1.82 2.63
N VAL A 248 -28.16 -1.67 2.02
CA VAL A 248 -27.93 -0.69 0.93
C VAL A 248 -28.91 -0.89 -0.22
N ALA A 249 -29.20 -2.13 -0.61
CA ALA A 249 -30.10 -2.44 -1.72
C ALA A 249 -31.54 -1.97 -1.43
N GLN A 250 -32.03 -2.24 -0.22
CA GLN A 250 -33.36 -1.80 0.20
C GLN A 250 -33.48 -0.28 0.25
N ALA A 251 -32.46 0.40 0.79
CA ALA A 251 -32.42 1.85 0.83
C ALA A 251 -32.42 2.47 -0.58
N PHE A 252 -31.69 1.85 -1.52
CA PHE A 252 -31.70 2.27 -2.93
C PHE A 252 -33.08 2.09 -3.57
N ASP A 253 -33.71 0.92 -3.41
CA ASP A 253 -35.04 0.64 -3.94
C ASP A 253 -36.10 1.60 -3.38
N ALA A 254 -36.02 1.92 -2.08
CA ALA A 254 -36.89 2.88 -1.42
C ALA A 254 -36.70 4.31 -1.98
N ALA A 255 -35.46 4.75 -2.16
CA ALA A 255 -35.15 6.05 -2.75
C ALA A 255 -35.69 6.15 -4.19
N ALA A 256 -35.50 5.10 -4.99
CA ALA A 256 -36.01 5.04 -6.36
C ALA A 256 -37.55 5.07 -6.42
N ALA A 257 -38.22 4.34 -5.53
CA ALA A 257 -39.68 4.31 -5.45
C ALA A 257 -40.27 5.67 -5.02
N ASN A 258 -39.63 6.37 -4.09
CA ASN A 258 -40.07 7.70 -3.67
C ASN A 258 -39.95 8.72 -4.81
N HIS A 259 -38.86 8.69 -5.57
CA HIS A 259 -38.69 9.58 -6.73
C HIS A 259 -39.76 9.36 -7.81
N GLN A 260 -40.20 8.12 -8.03
CA GLN A 260 -41.29 7.83 -8.98
C GLN A 260 -42.65 8.37 -8.51
N ARG A 261 -42.90 8.40 -7.19
CA ARG A 261 -44.14 8.93 -6.62
C ARG A 261 -44.23 10.45 -6.71
N ASP A 262 -43.11 11.16 -6.56
CA ASP A 262 -43.08 12.63 -6.63
C ASP A 262 -43.25 13.16 -8.07
N HIS A 263 -43.13 12.28 -9.06
CA HIS A 263 -43.25 12.60 -10.48
C HIS A 263 -44.48 11.95 -11.17
N SER A 264 -45.36 11.31 -10.40
CA SER A 264 -46.64 10.73 -10.86
C SER A 264 -47.83 11.56 -10.38
#